data_AF-A0A970DZG8-F1
#
_entry.id   AF-A0A970DZG8-F1
#
_cell.length_a   1.000
_cell.length_b   1.000
_cell.length_c   1.000
_cell.angle_alpha   90.00
_cell.angle_beta   90.00
_cell.angle_gamma   90.00
#
_symmetry.space_group_name_H-M   'P 1'
#
loop_
_entity.id
_entity.type
_entity.pdbx_description
1 polymer ?
#
loop_
_entity_poly.entity_id
_entity_poly.type
_entity_poly.pdbx_seq_one_letter_code
_entity_poly.pdbx_strand_id
1 'polypeptide(L)'
;MNYLKKADPRLGKVITRIGKIDRPIEPDPFRALVSSIVGQQVSGKAAATVWGRLQERCGSITPESLGTMSLDDIQSCGMPRRKAEYIKGVADAALDGTVDFTLLNELPDEEVSAKLTTLRGVGLWTAEMVLIFSLARPNVLSWADLG
;
A
#
# COMPACT_ATOMS: atom_id res chain seq x y z
N MET A 1 3.55 -22.54 -7.30
CA MET A 1 4.49 -23.12 -6.30
C MET A 1 5.44 -24.17 -6.86
N ASN A 2 5.03 -25.08 -7.76
CA ASN A 2 5.91 -26.18 -8.21
C ASN A 2 7.21 -25.69 -8.86
N TYR A 3 7.17 -24.57 -9.59
CA TYR A 3 8.36 -23.94 -10.16
C TYR A 3 9.41 -23.61 -9.09
N LEU A 4 9.03 -22.87 -8.04
CA LEU A 4 9.95 -22.48 -6.96
C LEU A 4 10.53 -23.68 -6.20
N LYS A 5 9.71 -24.70 -5.90
CA LYS A 5 10.19 -25.94 -5.25
C LYS A 5 11.23 -26.68 -6.09
N LYS A 6 11.10 -26.64 -7.42
CA LYS A 6 12.03 -27.28 -8.36
C LYS A 6 13.31 -26.48 -8.52
N ALA A 7 13.22 -25.15 -8.53
CA ALA A 7 14.37 -24.26 -8.69
C ALA A 7 15.26 -24.21 -7.44
N ASP A 8 14.68 -24.22 -6.23
CA ASP A 8 15.42 -24.18 -4.97
C ASP A 8 14.91 -25.25 -3.97
N PRO A 9 15.71 -26.31 -3.71
CA PRO A 9 15.36 -27.36 -2.75
C PRO A 9 15.20 -26.90 -1.30
N ARG A 10 15.92 -25.85 -0.86
CA ARG A 10 15.80 -25.29 0.49
C ARG A 10 14.45 -24.58 0.62
N LEU A 11 14.12 -23.74 -0.35
CA LEU A 11 12.80 -23.11 -0.42
C LEU A 11 11.69 -24.16 -0.55
N GLY A 12 11.92 -25.22 -1.32
CA GLY A 12 10.99 -26.34 -1.47
C GLY A 12 10.63 -27.04 -0.15
N LYS A 13 11.60 -27.25 0.74
CA LYS A 13 11.36 -27.78 2.09
C LYS A 13 10.50 -26.84 2.93
N VAL A 14 10.78 -25.53 2.87
CA VAL A 14 10.00 -24.50 3.60
C VAL A 14 8.55 -24.47 3.12
N ILE A 15 8.32 -24.43 1.80
CA ILE A 15 6.96 -24.42 1.23
C ILE A 15 6.19 -25.69 1.62
N THR A 16 6.83 -26.85 1.63
CA THR A 16 6.16 -28.11 2.04
C THR A 16 5.83 -28.12 3.53
N ARG A 17 6.69 -27.55 4.38
CA ARG A 17 6.45 -27.46 5.83
C ARG A 17 5.34 -26.47 6.19
N ILE A 18 5.33 -25.28 5.57
CA ILE A 18 4.35 -24.22 5.88
C ILE A 18 3.00 -24.54 5.23
N GLY A 19 3.01 -25.16 4.04
CA GLY A 19 1.80 -25.42 3.27
C GLY A 19 1.33 -24.19 2.49
N LYS A 20 0.06 -24.20 2.08
CA LYS A 20 -0.54 -23.09 1.35
C LYS A 20 -0.69 -21.89 2.29
N ILE A 21 -0.25 -20.72 1.83
CA ILE A 21 -0.47 -19.45 2.52
C ILE A 21 -1.61 -18.74 1.80
N ASP A 22 -2.70 -18.50 2.50
CA ASP A 22 -3.79 -17.64 2.04
C ASP A 22 -3.65 -16.28 2.73
N ARG A 23 -3.73 -15.20 1.96
CA ARG A 23 -3.63 -13.83 2.47
C ARG A 23 -4.79 -13.00 1.91
N PRO A 24 -5.52 -12.25 2.75
CA PRO A 24 -6.49 -11.28 2.27
C PRO A 24 -5.77 -10.13 1.56
N ILE A 25 -6.37 -9.67 0.47
CA ILE A 25 -5.86 -8.58 -0.37
C ILE A 25 -6.81 -7.40 -0.22
N GLU A 26 -6.25 -6.18 -0.17
CA GLU A 26 -7.00 -4.95 -0.38
C GLU A 26 -6.97 -4.65 -1.89
N PRO A 27 -8.06 -4.92 -2.65
CA PRO A 27 -8.04 -4.82 -4.10
C PRO A 27 -8.00 -3.38 -4.61
N ASP A 28 -8.30 -2.39 -3.74
CA ASP A 28 -8.20 -0.99 -4.09
C ASP A 28 -6.77 -0.46 -3.83
N PRO A 29 -5.98 -0.16 -4.88
CA PRO A 29 -4.60 0.30 -4.72
C PRO A 29 -4.51 1.69 -4.07
N PHE A 30 -5.52 2.54 -4.21
CA PHE A 30 -5.57 3.83 -3.51
C PHE A 30 -5.64 3.60 -2.00
N ARG A 31 -6.63 2.80 -1.58
CA ARG A 31 -6.83 2.47 -0.17
C ARG A 31 -5.64 1.71 0.41
N ALA A 32 -5.06 0.78 -0.35
CA ALA A 32 -3.85 0.05 0.04
C ALA A 32 -2.66 0.99 0.27
N LEU A 33 -2.44 1.96 -0.62
CA LEU A 33 -1.35 2.93 -0.47
C LEU A 33 -1.55 3.83 0.76
N VAL A 34 -2.76 4.35 0.98
CA VAL A 34 -3.08 5.16 2.17
C VAL A 34 -2.85 4.36 3.45
N SER A 35 -3.32 3.10 3.50
CA SER A 35 -3.09 2.19 4.64
C SER A 35 -1.61 1.93 4.87
N SER A 36 -0.83 1.76 3.79
CA SER A 36 0.62 1.60 3.88
C SER A 36 1.29 2.83 4.50
N ILE A 37 0.90 4.04 4.11
CA ILE A 37 1.43 5.29 4.71
C ILE A 37 1.08 5.38 6.21
N VAL A 38 -0.16 5.03 6.58
CA VAL A 38 -0.59 4.97 7.98
C VAL A 38 0.30 4.01 8.79
N GLY A 39 0.64 2.84 8.23
CA GLY A 39 1.45 1.81 8.88
C GLY A 39 2.96 2.09 9.00
N GLN A 40 3.52 3.07 8.26
CA GLN A 40 4.96 3.31 8.26
C GLN A 40 5.53 3.61 9.67
N GLN A 41 6.62 2.94 10.07
CA GLN A 41 7.36 3.21 11.32
C GLN A 41 6.52 3.15 12.61
N VAL A 42 5.42 2.40 12.62
CA VAL A 42 4.59 2.18 13.83
C VAL A 42 4.24 0.70 13.99
N SER A 43 3.84 0.31 15.20
CA SER A 43 3.34 -1.05 15.42
C SER A 43 2.04 -1.31 14.67
N GLY A 44 1.75 -2.57 14.32
CA GLY A 44 0.48 -2.94 13.69
C GLY A 44 -0.75 -2.54 14.51
N LYS A 45 -0.66 -2.59 15.85
CA LYS A 45 -1.74 -2.13 16.75
C LYS A 45 -1.97 -0.63 16.66
N ALA A 46 -0.89 0.16 16.61
CA ALA A 46 -0.98 1.61 16.44
C ALA A 46 -1.53 1.96 15.05
N ALA A 47 -1.06 1.31 14.00
CA ALA A 47 -1.57 1.47 12.64
C ALA A 47 -3.08 1.18 12.57
N ALA A 48 -3.54 0.07 13.15
CA ALA A 48 -4.95 -0.29 13.17
C ALA A 48 -5.83 0.75 13.89
N THR A 49 -5.32 1.34 14.98
CA THR A 49 -6.04 2.39 15.73
C THR A 49 -6.17 3.66 14.91
N VAL A 50 -5.09 4.11 14.27
CA VAL A 50 -5.09 5.30 13.41
C VAL A 50 -5.97 5.07 12.17
N TRP A 51 -5.88 3.88 11.57
CA TRP A 51 -6.69 3.48 10.44
C TRP A 51 -8.19 3.51 10.78
N GLY A 52 -8.60 2.94 11.92
CA GLY A 52 -9.99 2.97 12.37
C GLY A 52 -10.53 4.39 12.55
N ARG A 53 -9.76 5.28 13.17
CA ARG A 53 -10.16 6.71 13.32
C ARG A 53 -10.30 7.42 11.98
N LEU A 54 -9.40 7.14 11.04
CA LEU A 54 -9.48 7.71 9.69
C LEU A 54 -10.74 7.21 8.97
N GLN A 55 -11.04 5.91 9.05
CA GLN A 55 -12.27 5.34 8.49
C GLN A 55 -13.53 5.94 9.13
N GLU A 56 -13.58 6.06 10.45
CA GLU A 56 -14.71 6.68 11.16
C GLU A 56 -14.92 8.14 10.73
N ARG A 57 -13.83 8.88 10.49
CA ARG A 57 -13.88 10.28 10.06
C ARG A 57 -14.32 10.44 8.60
N CYS A 58 -13.86 9.56 7.70
CA CYS A 58 -14.17 9.61 6.27
C CYS A 58 -15.48 8.88 5.90
N GLY A 59 -15.92 7.93 6.73
CA GLY A 59 -16.86 6.87 6.34
C GLY A 59 -16.20 5.83 5.43
N SER A 60 -15.95 6.21 4.18
CA SER A 60 -15.23 5.41 3.19
C SER A 60 -13.92 6.09 2.82
N ILE A 61 -12.82 5.35 2.71
CA ILE A 61 -11.52 5.89 2.28
C ILE A 61 -11.50 5.90 0.75
N THR A 62 -11.79 7.07 0.17
CA THR A 62 -11.73 7.35 -1.28
C THR A 62 -10.97 8.64 -1.55
N PRO A 63 -10.50 8.90 -2.80
CA PRO A 63 -9.91 10.17 -3.18
C PRO A 63 -10.77 11.36 -2.78
N GLU A 64 -12.09 11.30 -3.01
CA GLU A 64 -13.03 12.38 -2.75
C GLU A 64 -13.19 12.63 -1.24
N SER A 65 -13.36 11.56 -0.45
CA SER A 65 -13.51 11.67 1.01
C SER A 65 -12.30 12.36 1.65
N LEU A 66 -11.08 11.97 1.27
CA LEU A 66 -9.83 12.56 1.76
C LEU A 66 -9.55 13.92 1.11
N GLY A 67 -10.01 14.12 -0.12
CA GLY A 67 -9.96 15.36 -0.86
C GLY A 67 -10.70 16.51 -0.17
N THR A 68 -11.84 16.21 0.44
CA THR A 68 -12.66 17.21 1.17
C THR A 68 -12.17 17.53 2.57
N MET A 69 -11.31 16.67 3.16
CA MET A 69 -10.78 16.88 4.50
C MET A 69 -9.67 17.92 4.52
N SER A 70 -9.63 18.73 5.59
CA SER A 70 -8.48 19.57 5.85
C SER A 70 -7.28 18.71 6.29
N LEU A 71 -6.08 19.25 6.12
CA LEU A 71 -4.86 18.59 6.59
C LEU A 71 -4.91 18.33 8.11
N ASP A 72 -5.49 19.26 8.87
CA ASP A 72 -5.61 19.15 10.32
C ASP A 72 -6.62 18.07 10.72
N ASP A 73 -7.70 17.86 9.94
CA ASP A 73 -8.63 16.74 10.13
C ASP A 73 -7.91 15.39 9.98
N ILE A 74 -7.11 15.24 8.92
CA ILE A 74 -6.35 13.99 8.67
C ILE A 74 -5.32 13.78 9.80
N GLN A 75 -4.59 14.83 10.19
CA GLN A 75 -3.63 14.78 11.28
C GLN A 75 -4.29 14.36 12.61
N SER A 76 -5.49 14.88 12.89
CA SER A 76 -6.23 14.59 14.12
C SER A 76 -6.61 13.12 14.31
N CYS A 77 -6.53 12.31 13.25
CA CYS A 77 -6.73 10.85 13.31
C CYS A 77 -5.60 10.12 14.07
N GLY A 78 -4.56 10.83 14.50
CA GLY A 78 -3.51 10.30 15.38
C GLY A 78 -2.21 9.96 14.66
N MET A 79 -1.87 10.71 13.61
CA MET A 79 -0.64 10.55 12.86
C MET A 79 0.19 11.84 12.81
N PRO A 80 1.51 11.76 12.59
CA PRO A 80 2.34 12.96 12.38
C PRO A 80 1.89 13.75 11.15
N ARG A 81 2.08 15.07 11.19
CA ARG A 81 1.70 15.98 10.10
C ARG A 81 2.24 15.55 8.73
N ARG A 82 3.49 15.06 8.66
CA ARG A 82 4.07 14.56 7.39
C ARG A 82 3.25 13.44 6.74
N LYS A 83 2.72 12.50 7.52
CA LYS A 83 1.86 11.43 6.98
C LYS A 83 0.53 11.97 6.49
N ALA A 84 -0.04 12.93 7.21
CA ALA A 84 -1.26 13.61 6.77
C ALA A 84 -1.03 14.35 5.44
N GLU A 85 0.12 15.01 5.27
CA GLU A 85 0.51 15.66 4.01
C GLU A 85 0.66 14.64 2.87
N TYR A 86 1.25 13.47 3.14
CA TYR A 86 1.38 12.42 2.13
C TYR A 86 0.02 11.86 1.71
N ILE A 87 -0.85 11.52 2.66
CA ILE A 87 -2.20 11.03 2.38
C ILE A 87 -3.01 12.08 1.60
N LYS A 88 -2.91 13.35 2.00
CA LYS A 88 -3.57 14.45 1.29
C LYS A 88 -3.05 14.58 -0.14
N GLY A 89 -1.73 14.53 -0.33
CA GLY A 89 -1.12 14.55 -1.67
C GLY A 89 -1.49 13.34 -2.53
N VAL A 90 -1.67 12.15 -1.94
CA VAL A 90 -2.17 10.95 -2.64
C VAL A 90 -3.62 11.15 -3.11
N ALA A 91 -4.48 11.72 -2.25
CA ALA A 91 -5.85 12.05 -2.62
C ALA A 91 -5.91 13.10 -3.73
N ASP A 92 -5.14 14.17 -3.60
CA ASP A 92 -5.11 15.25 -4.59
C ASP A 92 -4.60 14.74 -5.96
N ALA A 93 -3.54 13.91 -5.97
CA ALA A 93 -3.00 13.29 -7.19
C ALA A 93 -3.97 12.30 -7.86
N ALA A 94 -4.86 11.67 -7.09
CA ALA A 94 -5.92 10.84 -7.62
C ALA A 94 -7.04 11.69 -8.24
N LEU A 95 -7.40 12.80 -7.60
CA LEU A 95 -8.48 13.70 -8.04
C LEU A 95 -8.10 14.54 -9.26
N ASP A 96 -6.84 14.94 -9.39
CA ASP A 96 -6.35 15.74 -10.52
C ASP A 96 -5.87 14.90 -11.72
N GLY A 97 -5.87 13.57 -11.58
CA GLY A 97 -5.47 12.63 -12.63
C GLY A 97 -3.95 12.44 -12.78
N THR A 98 -3.13 13.01 -11.90
CA THR A 98 -1.68 12.75 -11.88
C THR A 98 -1.39 11.26 -11.71
N VAL A 99 -2.19 10.57 -10.88
CA VAL A 99 -2.17 9.11 -10.73
C VAL A 99 -3.58 8.57 -10.83
N ASP A 100 -3.90 7.91 -11.95
CA ASP A 100 -5.12 7.14 -12.07
C ASP A 100 -4.95 5.76 -11.42
N PHE A 101 -5.44 5.63 -10.19
CA PHE A 101 -5.39 4.38 -9.42
C PHE A 101 -6.19 3.24 -10.05
N THR A 102 -7.20 3.54 -10.87
CA THR A 102 -8.05 2.53 -11.52
C THR A 102 -7.32 1.79 -12.64
N LEU A 103 -6.35 2.45 -13.27
CA LEU A 103 -5.58 1.90 -14.39
C LEU A 103 -4.30 1.18 -13.96
N LEU A 104 -3.90 1.25 -12.68
CA LEU A 104 -2.62 0.65 -12.22
C LEU A 104 -2.54 -0.86 -12.46
N ASN A 105 -3.67 -1.57 -12.45
CA ASN A 105 -3.69 -3.00 -12.70
C ASN A 105 -3.36 -3.36 -14.16
N GLU A 106 -3.54 -2.42 -15.10
CA GLU A 106 -3.28 -2.60 -16.53
C GLU A 106 -1.83 -2.27 -16.91
N LEU A 107 -1.11 -1.55 -16.05
CA LEU A 107 0.25 -1.10 -16.31
C LEU A 107 1.31 -2.16 -15.95
N PRO A 108 2.48 -2.15 -16.60
CA PRO A 108 3.65 -2.92 -16.16
C PRO A 108 4.12 -2.53 -14.74
N ASP A 109 4.75 -3.47 -14.03
CA ASP A 109 5.18 -3.29 -12.64
C ASP A 109 6.14 -2.10 -12.47
N GLU A 110 7.04 -1.88 -13.44
CA GLU A 110 7.98 -0.76 -13.45
C GLU A 110 7.26 0.58 -13.62
N GLU A 111 6.21 0.64 -14.45
CA GLU A 111 5.43 1.85 -14.67
C GLU A 111 4.57 2.21 -13.46
N VAL A 112 3.96 1.21 -12.80
CA VAL A 112 3.26 1.42 -11.53
C VAL A 112 4.23 1.96 -10.49
N SER A 113 5.41 1.35 -10.35
CA SER A 113 6.42 1.80 -9.38
C SER A 113 6.88 3.22 -9.68
N ALA A 114 7.16 3.55 -10.94
CA ALA A 114 7.54 4.89 -11.37
C ALA A 114 6.46 5.92 -11.07
N LYS A 115 5.19 5.61 -11.34
CA LYS A 115 4.05 6.50 -11.02
C LYS A 115 3.90 6.71 -9.52
N LEU A 116 3.84 5.64 -8.74
CA LEU A 116 3.62 5.72 -7.29
C LEU A 116 4.76 6.45 -6.57
N THR A 117 6.01 6.30 -7.03
CA THR A 117 7.17 6.96 -6.43
C THR A 117 7.27 8.47 -6.71
N THR A 118 6.42 9.02 -7.59
CA THR A 118 6.26 10.48 -7.71
C THR A 118 5.55 11.10 -6.50
N LEU A 119 4.80 10.29 -5.75
CA LEU A 119 4.02 10.73 -4.60
C LEU A 119 4.94 10.92 -3.38
N ARG A 120 4.84 12.09 -2.74
CA ARG A 120 5.65 12.37 -1.54
C ARG A 120 5.35 11.34 -0.44
N GLY A 121 6.40 10.78 0.15
CA GLY A 121 6.27 9.75 1.19
C GLY A 121 6.11 8.32 0.67
N VAL A 122 6.12 8.13 -0.65
CA VAL A 122 6.05 6.83 -1.30
C VAL A 122 7.40 6.52 -1.93
N GLY A 123 8.17 5.64 -1.28
CA GLY A 123 9.41 5.09 -1.83
C GLY A 123 9.16 3.83 -2.65
N LEU A 124 10.21 3.33 -3.31
CA LEU A 124 10.14 2.11 -4.13
C LEU A 124 9.58 0.92 -3.35
N TRP A 125 10.09 0.69 -2.13
CA TRP A 125 9.59 -0.38 -1.25
C TRP A 125 8.08 -0.29 -1.05
N THR A 126 7.54 0.90 -0.77
CA THR A 126 6.10 1.11 -0.59
C THR A 126 5.32 0.78 -1.86
N ALA A 127 5.84 1.18 -3.03
CA ALA A 127 5.20 0.86 -4.32
C ALA A 127 5.21 -0.65 -4.60
N GLU A 128 6.31 -1.35 -4.30
CA GLU A 128 6.40 -2.80 -4.40
C GLU A 128 5.44 -3.51 -3.44
N MET A 129 5.21 -2.97 -2.24
CA MET A 129 4.21 -3.50 -1.32
C MET A 129 2.78 -3.35 -1.88
N VAL A 130 2.47 -2.28 -2.62
CA VAL A 130 1.20 -2.14 -3.34
C VAL A 130 1.09 -3.18 -4.47
N LEU A 131 2.16 -3.40 -5.23
CA LEU A 131 2.20 -4.43 -6.28
C LEU A 131 1.91 -5.83 -5.71
N ILE A 132 2.55 -6.19 -4.59
CA ILE A 132 2.42 -7.51 -3.97
C ILE A 132 1.07 -7.67 -3.25
N PHE A 133 0.70 -6.70 -2.39
CA PHE A 133 -0.39 -6.87 -1.43
C PHE A 133 -1.73 -6.27 -1.86
N SER A 134 -1.75 -5.49 -2.94
CA SER A 134 -2.99 -4.95 -3.51
C SER A 134 -3.23 -5.48 -4.93
N LEU A 135 -2.26 -5.28 -5.84
CA LEU A 135 -2.38 -5.70 -7.24
C LEU A 135 -2.08 -7.20 -7.47
N ALA A 136 -1.69 -7.91 -6.42
CA ALA A 136 -1.41 -9.35 -6.44
C ALA A 136 -0.42 -9.77 -7.54
N ARG A 137 0.56 -8.92 -7.86
CA ARG A 137 1.58 -9.20 -8.89
C ARG A 137 2.45 -10.39 -8.47
N PRO A 138 2.55 -11.44 -9.30
CA PRO A 138 3.16 -12.71 -8.90
C PRO A 138 4.69 -12.70 -8.95
N ASN A 139 5.31 -11.67 -9.55
CA ASN A 139 6.74 -11.66 -9.88
C ASN A 139 7.47 -10.41 -9.37
N VAL A 140 7.19 -10.01 -8.12
CA VAL A 140 7.82 -8.87 -7.46
C VAL A 140 8.64 -9.35 -6.28
N LEU A 141 9.90 -8.93 -6.21
CA LEU A 141 10.81 -9.20 -5.10
C LEU A 141 11.40 -7.87 -4.61
N SER A 142 10.98 -7.40 -3.44
CA SER A 142 11.49 -6.17 -2.83
C SER A 142 12.82 -6.43 -2.14
N TRP A 143 13.93 -6.08 -2.79
CA TRP A 143 15.28 -6.35 -2.29
C TRP A 143 15.66 -5.56 -1.03
N ALA A 144 15.03 -4.41 -0.82
CA ALA A 144 15.29 -3.54 0.33
C ALA A 144 14.43 -3.90 1.56
N ASP A 145 13.54 -4.90 1.44
CA ASP A 145 12.73 -5.36 2.57
C ASP A 145 13.62 -6.03 3.63
N LEU A 146 13.45 -5.63 4.89
CA LEU A 146 14.31 -6.08 5.99
C LEU A 146 13.77 -7.31 6.74
N GLY A 147 12.55 -7.77 6.45
CA GLY A 147 11.90 -8.90 7.12
C GLY A 147 11.18 -8.52 8.42
#